data_AF-G0QR25-F1
#
_entry.id   AF-G0QR25-F1
#
_cell.length_a   1.000
_cell.length_b   1.000
_cell.length_c   1.000
_cell.angle_alpha   90.00
_cell.angle_beta   90.00
_cell.angle_gamma   90.00
#
_symmetry.space_group_name_H-M   'P 1'
#
loop_
_entity.id
_entity.type
_entity.pdbx_description
1 polymer ?
#
loop_
_entity_poly.entity_id
_entity_poly.type
_entity_poly.pdbx_seq_one_letter_code
_entity_poly.pdbx_strand_id
1 'polypeptide(L)'
;MKGFQELISKGYIHRDIKPQNCLIKNNIFKIADFGFATKADLKGRKLLKDCVGTPLYMAPQLLENSSYTAKSDLWSIGMMFYEMIFGKTSPLRFPYDKPIGIQTKNFLVRCLTIDEKKRIGWDEIFQHSILKMESGKVEVPEVVLDMKSKLILRSMQKIVQMNNLNINNIFNKYDVDGGGSLDENEFFYLLRMIDKRISEDESNYVFNVVDSSKDKKVTLQEFSTIFCNYDFSDIEDRVGNIITDLREIIKANGLKLKQMFVNFDTDQYGTLDKLEFENLIKIVAPALKNDEIDQCFDQFDINKDGNISFDEFVKALTVQEEGNNDLSVQKAKKIIGELRKTCKQNNIDTHIIFNNITKKKEPFLDVGQFEKLIKIIDKNISSEDLKNAFSLFDVNNDGKIDYNEFNQIHIFELFYRQYQILYQYS
;
A
#
# COMPACT_ATOMS: atom_id res chain seq x y z
N MET A 1 24.60 -9.28 11.15
CA MET A 1 24.97 -10.47 10.35
C MET A 1 25.79 -11.52 11.10
N LYS A 2 26.99 -11.22 11.65
CA LYS A 2 27.81 -12.23 12.37
C LYS A 2 27.05 -13.02 13.45
N GLY A 3 26.21 -12.35 14.24
CA GLY A 3 25.35 -13.02 15.23
C GLY A 3 24.31 -13.97 14.61
N PHE A 4 23.72 -13.60 13.47
CA PHE A 4 22.78 -14.47 12.74
C PHE A 4 23.52 -15.67 12.13
N GLN A 5 24.75 -15.50 11.66
CA GLN A 5 25.58 -16.60 11.17
C GLN A 5 25.83 -17.65 12.26
N GLU A 6 26.11 -17.22 13.49
CA GLU A 6 26.26 -18.13 14.64
C GLU A 6 24.93 -18.78 15.06
N LEU A 7 23.83 -18.04 14.99
CA LEU A 7 22.49 -18.58 15.30
C LEU A 7 22.11 -19.70 14.32
N ILE A 8 22.33 -19.44 13.04
CA ILE A 8 22.04 -20.36 11.94
C ILE A 8 23.01 -21.54 11.95
N SER A 9 24.30 -21.35 12.23
CA SER A 9 25.26 -22.48 12.34
C SER A 9 24.85 -23.49 13.42
N LYS A 10 24.14 -23.02 14.47
CA LYS A 10 23.58 -23.86 15.55
C LYS A 10 22.21 -24.46 15.24
N GLY A 11 21.63 -24.16 14.07
CA GLY A 11 20.34 -24.70 13.65
C GLY A 11 19.13 -24.00 14.26
N TYR A 12 19.29 -22.76 14.73
CA TYR A 12 18.20 -21.97 15.32
C TYR A 12 17.80 -20.80 14.42
N ILE A 13 16.55 -20.38 14.57
CA ILE A 13 16.01 -19.13 14.03
C ILE A 13 15.39 -18.33 15.16
N HIS A 14 15.29 -17.01 14.99
CA HIS A 14 14.86 -16.07 16.01
C HIS A 14 13.35 -15.82 16.00
N ARG A 15 12.75 -15.62 14.81
CA ARG A 15 11.33 -15.32 14.58
C ARG A 15 10.78 -14.00 15.14
N ASP A 16 11.64 -13.10 15.61
CA ASP A 16 11.25 -11.75 16.06
C ASP A 16 12.38 -10.74 15.88
N ILE A 17 12.92 -10.71 14.66
CA ILE A 17 13.98 -9.78 14.31
C ILE A 17 13.37 -8.41 14.06
N LYS A 18 13.80 -7.42 14.85
CA LYS A 18 13.39 -6.02 14.80
C LYS A 18 14.43 -5.13 15.48
N PRO A 19 14.45 -3.81 15.25
CA PRO A 19 15.42 -2.91 15.88
C PRO A 19 15.44 -3.01 17.41
N GLN A 20 14.28 -3.17 18.06
CA GLN A 20 14.16 -3.24 19.52
C GLN A 20 14.88 -4.47 20.11
N ASN A 21 15.04 -5.54 19.33
CA ASN A 21 15.74 -6.76 19.72
C ASN A 21 17.23 -6.75 19.33
N CYS A 22 17.76 -5.60 18.86
CA CYS A 22 19.17 -5.38 18.58
C CYS A 22 19.76 -4.39 19.60
N LEU A 23 20.35 -4.93 20.67
CA LEU A 23 20.96 -4.13 21.72
C LEU A 23 22.38 -3.69 21.33
N ILE A 24 22.86 -2.60 21.94
CA ILE A 24 24.20 -2.06 21.69
C ILE A 24 24.99 -2.05 23.00
N LYS A 25 26.18 -2.63 22.98
CA LYS A 25 27.14 -2.55 24.09
C LYS A 25 28.56 -2.39 23.54
N ASN A 26 29.26 -1.33 23.95
CA ASN A 26 30.62 -1.02 23.51
C ASN A 26 30.75 -0.99 21.98
N ASN A 27 29.81 -0.32 21.29
CA ASN A 27 29.70 -0.28 19.82
C ASN A 27 29.55 -1.64 19.12
N ILE A 28 29.21 -2.70 19.88
CA ILE A 28 28.91 -4.01 19.34
C ILE A 28 27.40 -4.25 19.43
N PHE A 29 26.77 -4.48 18.28
CA PHE A 29 25.38 -4.89 18.17
C PHE A 29 25.23 -6.35 18.62
N LYS A 30 24.20 -6.62 19.42
CA LYS A 30 23.88 -7.92 20.01
C LYS A 30 22.41 -8.25 19.77
N ILE A 31 22.15 -9.46 19.29
CA ILE A 31 20.79 -9.99 19.15
C ILE A 31 20.30 -10.37 20.55
N ALA A 32 19.09 -9.94 20.90
CA ALA A 32 18.45 -10.18 22.19
C ALA A 32 17.03 -10.73 22.00
N ASP A 33 16.44 -11.19 23.09
CA ASP A 33 15.07 -11.73 23.16
C ASP A 33 14.82 -12.97 22.30
N PHE A 34 15.31 -14.11 22.77
CA PHE A 34 15.11 -15.42 22.15
C PHE A 34 13.78 -16.08 22.56
N GLY A 35 12.80 -15.32 23.07
CA GLY A 35 11.52 -15.87 23.56
C GLY A 35 10.73 -16.64 22.50
N PHE A 36 10.88 -16.29 21.23
CA PHE A 36 10.27 -16.98 20.09
C PHE A 36 11.24 -17.88 19.31
N ALA A 37 12.51 -17.95 19.70
CA ALA A 37 13.51 -18.70 18.95
C ALA A 37 13.23 -20.21 18.99
N THR A 38 13.55 -20.91 17.90
CA THR A 38 13.34 -22.37 17.82
C THR A 38 14.35 -23.03 16.88
N LYS A 39 14.47 -24.37 16.99
CA LYS A 39 15.24 -25.16 16.03
C LYS A 39 14.50 -25.22 14.70
N ALA A 40 15.22 -24.99 13.61
CA ALA A 40 14.67 -25.08 12.25
C ALA A 40 15.51 -26.01 11.38
N ASP A 41 14.86 -26.68 10.41
CA ASP A 41 15.60 -27.34 9.33
C ASP A 41 16.00 -26.30 8.30
N LEU A 42 17.28 -25.95 8.30
CA LEU A 42 17.84 -24.94 7.39
C LEU A 42 17.79 -25.39 5.93
N LYS A 43 17.68 -26.70 5.67
CA LYS A 43 17.47 -27.26 4.33
C LYS A 43 16.03 -27.11 3.84
N GLY A 44 15.12 -26.58 4.65
CA GLY A 44 13.73 -26.31 4.28
C GLY A 44 12.85 -27.56 4.11
N ARG A 45 13.28 -28.74 4.55
CA ARG A 45 12.51 -30.00 4.42
C ARG A 45 11.45 -30.11 5.52
N LYS A 46 11.65 -29.41 6.64
CA LYS A 46 10.68 -29.32 7.73
C LYS A 46 10.19 -27.88 7.87
N LEU A 47 8.88 -27.71 7.73
CA LEU A 47 8.21 -26.41 7.84
C LEU A 47 7.72 -26.15 9.25
N LEU A 48 7.72 -24.88 9.64
CA LEU A 48 7.16 -24.36 10.88
C LEU A 48 5.74 -23.85 10.64
N LYS A 49 4.92 -23.80 11.69
CA LYS A 49 3.49 -23.40 11.58
C LYS A 49 3.06 -22.33 12.59
N ASP A 50 3.81 -22.10 13.66
CA ASP A 50 3.41 -21.12 14.67
C ASP A 50 3.53 -19.70 14.13
N CYS A 51 2.46 -18.90 14.28
CA CYS A 51 2.46 -17.47 13.99
C CYS A 51 2.95 -16.70 15.23
N VAL A 52 4.22 -16.30 15.22
CA VAL A 52 4.88 -15.59 16.33
C VAL A 52 5.78 -14.48 15.80
N GLY A 53 6.05 -13.48 16.65
CA GLY A 53 6.88 -12.30 16.34
C GLY A 53 6.09 -10.99 16.31
N THR A 54 6.67 -9.97 15.69
CA THR A 54 6.06 -8.63 15.57
C THR A 54 5.51 -8.41 14.16
N PRO A 55 4.19 -8.15 13.99
CA PRO A 55 3.53 -8.13 12.67
C PRO A 55 4.20 -7.26 11.60
N LEU A 56 4.74 -6.10 11.97
CA LEU A 56 5.42 -5.17 11.05
C LEU A 56 6.69 -5.75 10.40
N TYR A 57 7.28 -6.78 10.98
CA TYR A 57 8.52 -7.42 10.48
C TYR A 57 8.28 -8.87 10.04
N MET A 58 7.05 -9.38 10.15
CA MET A 58 6.72 -10.74 9.77
C MET A 58 6.73 -10.93 8.26
N ALA A 59 7.19 -12.10 7.82
CA ALA A 59 7.10 -12.50 6.43
C ALA A 59 5.62 -12.75 6.01
N PRO A 60 5.26 -12.58 4.73
CA PRO A 60 3.86 -12.69 4.28
C PRO A 60 3.22 -14.04 4.64
N GLN A 61 3.97 -15.13 4.47
CA GLN A 61 3.49 -16.47 4.77
C GLN A 61 3.17 -16.68 6.26
N LEU A 62 3.82 -15.95 7.19
CA LEU A 62 3.49 -15.99 8.62
C LEU A 62 2.16 -15.28 8.90
N LEU A 63 1.92 -14.15 8.22
CA LEU A 63 0.67 -13.39 8.32
C LEU A 63 -0.51 -14.18 7.72
N GLU A 64 -0.24 -15.02 6.72
CA GLU A 64 -1.21 -15.94 6.11
C GLU A 64 -1.48 -17.20 6.93
N ASN A 65 -0.81 -17.39 8.08
CA ASN A 65 -0.79 -18.64 8.83
C ASN A 65 -0.35 -19.86 7.98
N SER A 66 0.43 -19.60 6.93
CA SER A 66 1.03 -20.61 6.07
C SER A 66 2.28 -21.18 6.72
N SER A 67 2.62 -22.41 6.33
CA SER A 67 3.84 -23.04 6.81
C SER A 67 5.09 -22.40 6.19
N TYR A 68 6.14 -22.20 6.97
CA TYR A 68 7.31 -21.40 6.57
C TYR A 68 8.65 -22.05 6.93
N THR A 69 9.74 -21.50 6.41
CA THR A 69 11.11 -21.96 6.66
C THR A 69 11.94 -20.97 7.48
N ALA A 70 13.21 -21.30 7.69
CA ALA A 70 14.19 -20.39 8.27
C ALA A 70 14.40 -19.08 7.47
N LYS A 71 13.91 -18.99 6.23
CA LYS A 71 13.96 -17.76 5.42
C LYS A 71 12.96 -16.68 5.88
N SER A 72 12.10 -16.97 6.86
CA SER A 72 11.27 -15.95 7.53
C SER A 72 12.12 -14.86 8.20
N ASP A 73 13.19 -15.26 8.91
CA ASP A 73 14.12 -14.30 9.52
C ASP A 73 14.84 -13.40 8.50
N LEU A 74 15.08 -13.89 7.28
CA LEU A 74 15.69 -13.08 6.20
C LEU A 74 14.77 -11.96 5.75
N TRP A 75 13.46 -12.21 5.70
CA TRP A 75 12.48 -11.16 5.46
C TRP A 75 12.55 -10.08 6.54
N SER A 76 12.51 -10.48 7.80
CA SER A 76 12.57 -9.56 8.94
C SER A 76 13.87 -8.74 8.96
N ILE A 77 15.01 -9.34 8.58
CA ILE A 77 16.28 -8.62 8.38
C ILE A 77 16.15 -7.60 7.25
N GLY A 78 15.51 -7.96 6.13
CA GLY A 78 15.20 -7.04 5.04
C GLY A 78 14.35 -5.86 5.49
N MET A 79 13.30 -6.10 6.27
CA MET A 79 12.43 -5.06 6.83
C MET A 79 13.19 -4.10 7.74
N MET A 80 13.98 -4.66 8.65
CA MET A 80 14.80 -3.87 9.57
C MET A 80 15.82 -3.02 8.81
N PHE A 81 16.46 -3.58 7.77
CA PHE A 81 17.44 -2.83 6.97
C PHE A 81 16.77 -1.76 6.11
N TYR A 82 15.58 -2.03 5.57
CA TYR A 82 14.76 -1.06 4.88
C TYR A 82 14.41 0.13 5.80
N GLU A 83 13.92 -0.15 7.01
CA GLU A 83 13.60 0.86 8.01
C GLU A 83 14.81 1.71 8.39
N MET A 84 16.00 1.10 8.55
CA MET A 84 17.23 1.83 8.84
C MET A 84 17.60 2.84 7.76
N ILE A 85 17.30 2.56 6.49
CA ILE A 85 17.63 3.45 5.36
C ILE A 85 16.54 4.52 5.17
N PHE A 86 15.27 4.13 5.32
CA PHE A 86 14.14 4.98 4.91
C PHE A 86 13.36 5.60 6.07
N GLY A 87 13.56 5.13 7.30
CA GLY A 87 12.89 5.62 8.52
C GLY A 87 11.44 5.15 8.66
N LYS A 88 10.96 4.29 7.76
CA LYS A 88 9.59 3.75 7.74
C LYS A 88 9.61 2.30 7.28
N THR A 89 8.62 1.51 7.67
CA THR A 89 8.43 0.10 7.25
C THR A 89 7.38 -0.04 6.15
N SER A 90 6.68 1.05 5.82
CA SER A 90 5.62 1.07 4.83
C SER A 90 5.51 2.44 4.14
N PRO A 91 5.14 2.48 2.84
CA PRO A 91 5.07 1.34 1.92
C PRO A 91 6.48 0.83 1.57
N LEU A 92 6.64 -0.47 1.26
CA LEU A 92 7.94 -1.04 0.89
C LEU A 92 8.35 -0.67 -0.54
N ARG A 93 8.93 0.52 -0.71
CA ARG A 93 9.39 1.06 -2.01
C ARG A 93 10.78 1.67 -1.90
N PHE A 94 11.61 1.58 -2.94
CA PHE A 94 12.85 2.34 -2.95
C PHE A 94 12.54 3.79 -3.33
N PRO A 95 12.83 4.78 -2.46
CA PRO A 95 12.67 6.17 -2.81
C PRO A 95 13.70 6.57 -3.85
N TYR A 96 13.26 7.28 -4.88
CA TYR A 96 14.12 7.69 -5.99
C TYR A 96 14.99 8.90 -5.61
N ASP A 97 14.49 9.74 -4.70
CA ASP A 97 15.19 10.89 -4.11
C ASP A 97 16.26 10.49 -3.06
N LYS A 98 16.18 9.26 -2.54
CA LYS A 98 17.18 8.68 -1.65
C LYS A 98 18.04 7.69 -2.42
N PRO A 99 19.13 8.15 -3.04
CA PRO A 99 19.94 7.29 -3.85
C PRO A 99 20.54 6.17 -3.00
N ILE A 100 20.28 4.92 -3.38
CA ILE A 100 20.78 3.72 -2.70
C ILE A 100 21.80 3.03 -3.59
N GLY A 101 22.83 2.45 -2.98
CA GLY A 101 23.80 1.68 -3.74
C GLY A 101 23.18 0.41 -4.33
N ILE A 102 23.62 0.02 -5.53
CA ILE A 102 23.15 -1.16 -6.24
C ILE A 102 23.16 -2.44 -5.37
N GLN A 103 24.19 -2.61 -4.54
CA GLN A 103 24.30 -3.77 -3.65
C GLN A 103 23.32 -3.68 -2.47
N THR A 104 23.00 -2.47 -1.99
CA THR A 104 21.95 -2.25 -0.99
C THR A 104 20.59 -2.61 -1.55
N LYS A 105 20.28 -2.12 -2.76
CA LYS A 105 19.05 -2.44 -3.49
C LYS A 105 18.92 -3.94 -3.70
N ASN A 106 19.98 -4.58 -4.21
CA ASN A 106 19.98 -6.02 -4.44
C ASN A 106 19.74 -6.81 -3.15
N PHE A 107 20.42 -6.47 -2.05
CA PHE A 107 20.22 -7.14 -0.77
C PHE A 107 18.76 -7.08 -0.31
N LEU A 108 18.15 -5.89 -0.38
CA LEU A 108 16.77 -5.66 0.05
C LEU A 108 15.76 -6.41 -0.81
N VAL A 109 15.86 -6.32 -2.14
CA VAL A 109 14.98 -7.06 -3.09
C VAL A 109 15.00 -8.56 -2.78
N ARG A 110 16.21 -9.10 -2.59
CA ARG A 110 16.43 -10.53 -2.39
C ARG A 110 15.93 -11.04 -1.03
N CYS A 111 16.00 -10.21 0.01
CA CYS A 111 15.45 -10.53 1.33
C CYS A 111 13.91 -10.41 1.35
N LEU A 112 13.38 -9.38 0.71
CA LEU A 112 11.96 -9.01 0.71
C LEU A 112 11.18 -9.63 -0.47
N THR A 113 11.68 -10.71 -1.05
CA THR A 113 10.94 -11.50 -2.04
C THR A 113 9.77 -12.22 -1.35
N ILE A 114 8.55 -11.97 -1.82
CA ILE A 114 7.31 -12.54 -1.23
C ILE A 114 7.32 -14.06 -1.30
N ASP A 115 7.56 -14.62 -2.49
CA ASP A 115 7.68 -16.06 -2.68
C ASP A 115 8.92 -16.57 -1.92
N GLU A 116 8.68 -17.22 -0.78
CA GLU A 116 9.74 -17.75 0.07
C GLU A 116 10.65 -18.75 -0.65
N LYS A 117 10.16 -19.45 -1.70
CA LYS A 117 11.00 -20.36 -2.48
C LYS A 117 12.03 -19.63 -3.32
N LYS A 118 11.69 -18.42 -3.80
CA LYS A 118 12.58 -17.53 -4.58
C LYS A 118 13.42 -16.63 -3.68
N ARG A 119 12.98 -16.38 -2.45
CA ARG A 119 13.72 -15.59 -1.46
C ARG A 119 15.12 -16.17 -1.22
N ILE A 120 16.10 -15.29 -1.10
CA ILE A 120 17.50 -15.67 -0.90
C ILE A 120 17.66 -16.60 0.30
N GLY A 121 18.62 -17.54 0.20
CA GLY A 121 18.96 -18.46 1.29
C GLY A 121 20.07 -17.93 2.20
N TRP A 122 20.21 -18.57 3.37
CA TRP A 122 21.22 -18.20 4.36
C TRP A 122 22.67 -18.33 3.84
N ASP A 123 22.99 -19.41 3.13
CA ASP A 123 24.34 -19.62 2.59
C ASP A 123 24.74 -18.51 1.61
N GLU A 124 23.77 -18.01 0.84
CA GLU A 124 23.98 -17.01 -0.18
C GLU A 124 24.01 -15.58 0.39
N ILE A 125 23.09 -15.24 1.31
CA ILE A 125 23.05 -13.91 1.91
C ILE A 125 24.32 -13.61 2.72
N PHE A 126 24.95 -14.62 3.34
CA PHE A 126 26.22 -14.46 4.04
C PHE A 126 27.40 -14.14 3.12
N GLN A 127 27.26 -14.46 1.82
CA GLN A 127 28.27 -14.17 0.80
C GLN A 127 27.98 -12.88 0.02
N HIS A 128 26.82 -12.25 0.27
CA HIS A 128 26.35 -11.08 -0.44
C HIS A 128 27.37 -9.94 -0.39
N SER A 129 27.60 -9.29 -1.54
CA SER A 129 28.67 -8.30 -1.72
C SER A 129 28.61 -7.15 -0.71
N ILE A 130 27.40 -6.71 -0.34
CA ILE A 130 27.20 -5.65 0.67
C ILE A 130 27.93 -5.90 2.00
N LEU A 131 28.13 -7.17 2.39
CA LEU A 131 28.79 -7.53 3.65
C LEU A 131 30.32 -7.43 3.58
N LYS A 132 30.87 -7.27 2.38
CA LYS A 132 32.30 -7.13 2.10
C LYS A 132 32.70 -5.69 1.78
N MET A 133 31.74 -4.76 1.74
CA MET A 133 31.96 -3.37 1.35
C MET A 133 32.19 -2.48 2.58
N GLU A 134 33.21 -1.62 2.51
CA GLU A 134 33.45 -0.56 3.51
C GLU A 134 32.73 0.75 3.15
N SER A 135 32.47 0.96 1.85
CA SER A 135 31.72 2.09 1.30
C SER A 135 31.07 1.68 -0.03
N GLY A 136 30.01 2.36 -0.46
CA GLY A 136 29.27 2.06 -1.69
C GLY A 136 29.15 3.26 -2.62
N LYS A 137 29.09 3.01 -3.93
CA LYS A 137 28.67 4.03 -4.90
C LYS A 137 27.17 4.25 -4.79
N VAL A 138 26.78 5.49 -4.64
CA VAL A 138 25.40 5.96 -4.56
C VAL A 138 24.90 6.19 -5.99
N GLU A 139 23.82 5.54 -6.42
CA GLU A 139 23.19 5.82 -7.73
C GLU A 139 22.44 7.14 -7.64
N VAL A 140 23.05 8.22 -8.13
CA VAL A 140 22.33 9.49 -8.26
C VAL A 140 21.21 9.26 -9.28
N PRO A 141 19.95 9.62 -8.98
CA PRO A 141 18.88 9.52 -9.96
C PRO A 141 19.24 10.25 -11.26
N GLU A 142 19.20 9.55 -12.40
CA GLU A 142 19.55 10.10 -13.72
C GLU A 142 18.57 11.21 -14.17
N VAL A 143 17.33 11.19 -13.67
CA VAL A 143 16.27 12.13 -14.06
C VAL A 143 15.96 13.10 -12.92
N VAL A 144 16.20 14.39 -13.14
CA VAL A 144 15.79 15.45 -12.21
C VAL A 144 14.37 15.89 -12.56
N LEU A 145 13.39 15.46 -11.77
CA LEU A 145 11.99 15.90 -11.92
C LEU A 145 11.77 17.25 -11.24
N ASP A 146 11.09 18.17 -11.91
CA ASP A 146 10.52 19.38 -11.30
C ASP A 146 9.21 19.07 -10.55
N MET A 147 8.73 20.00 -9.71
CA MET A 147 7.53 19.79 -8.88
C MET A 147 6.24 19.56 -9.67
N LYS A 148 6.07 20.15 -10.85
CA LYS A 148 4.87 19.98 -11.66
C LYS A 148 4.81 18.56 -12.23
N SER A 149 5.92 18.07 -12.80
CA SER A 149 6.06 16.68 -13.26
C SER A 149 5.79 15.69 -12.14
N LYS A 150 6.36 15.96 -10.96
CA LYS A 150 6.17 15.13 -9.77
C LYS A 150 4.70 14.98 -9.36
N LEU A 151 3.93 16.08 -9.33
CA LEU A 151 2.52 16.04 -8.95
C LEU A 151 1.65 15.25 -9.94
N ILE A 152 1.88 15.45 -11.24
CA ILE A 152 1.13 14.75 -12.30
C ILE A 152 1.40 13.25 -12.22
N LEU A 153 2.67 12.85 -12.22
CA LEU A 153 3.08 11.46 -12.15
C LEU A 153 2.60 10.78 -10.85
N ARG A 154 2.61 11.49 -9.71
CA ARG A 154 2.05 10.99 -8.45
C ARG A 154 0.55 10.70 -8.53
N SER A 155 -0.21 11.64 -9.10
CA SER A 155 -1.66 11.47 -9.29
C SER A 155 -1.94 10.20 -10.10
N MET A 156 -1.20 10.01 -11.18
CA MET A 156 -1.37 8.86 -12.05
C MET A 156 -0.95 7.54 -11.41
N GLN A 157 0.16 7.52 -10.68
CA GLN A 157 0.57 6.35 -9.91
C GLN A 157 -0.51 5.95 -8.89
N LYS A 158 -1.15 6.93 -8.22
CA LYS A 158 -2.29 6.65 -7.32
C LYS A 158 -3.44 5.99 -8.08
N ILE A 159 -3.80 6.47 -9.26
CA ILE A 159 -4.90 5.92 -10.06
C ILE A 159 -4.58 4.48 -10.51
N VAL A 160 -3.36 4.23 -10.99
CA VAL A 160 -2.88 2.89 -11.35
C VAL A 160 -2.96 1.94 -10.17
N GLN A 161 -2.59 2.39 -8.97
CA GLN A 161 -2.65 1.59 -7.75
C GLN A 161 -4.09 1.34 -7.28
N MET A 162 -4.95 2.36 -7.31
CA MET A 162 -6.35 2.22 -6.89
C MET A 162 -7.11 1.22 -7.76
N ASN A 163 -6.79 1.19 -9.06
CA ASN A 163 -7.45 0.34 -10.05
C ASN A 163 -6.66 -0.93 -10.41
N ASN A 164 -5.57 -1.24 -9.68
CA ASN A 164 -4.70 -2.40 -9.90
C ASN A 164 -4.28 -2.59 -11.37
N LEU A 165 -3.95 -1.48 -12.03
CA LEU A 165 -3.63 -1.47 -13.46
C LEU A 165 -2.21 -2.01 -13.70
N ASN A 166 -2.09 -2.93 -14.66
CA ASN A 166 -0.79 -3.45 -15.09
C ASN A 166 -0.18 -2.53 -16.16
N ILE A 167 0.81 -1.73 -15.76
CA ILE A 167 1.48 -0.76 -16.64
C ILE A 167 2.06 -1.39 -17.91
N ASN A 168 2.66 -2.58 -17.81
CA ASN A 168 3.24 -3.24 -18.98
C ASN A 168 2.16 -3.60 -20.00
N ASN A 169 1.01 -4.09 -19.53
CA ASN A 169 -0.13 -4.40 -20.40
C ASN A 169 -0.72 -3.15 -21.05
N ILE A 170 -0.77 -2.04 -20.29
CA ILE A 170 -1.26 -0.76 -20.81
C ILE A 170 -0.28 -0.22 -21.86
N PHE A 171 1.02 -0.22 -21.56
CA PHE A 171 2.04 0.23 -22.49
C PHE A 171 1.95 -0.53 -23.82
N ASN A 172 1.94 -1.86 -23.77
CA ASN A 172 1.84 -2.70 -24.96
C ASN A 172 0.52 -2.54 -25.74
N LYS A 173 -0.55 -2.07 -25.08
CA LYS A 173 -1.83 -1.79 -25.75
C LYS A 173 -1.75 -0.54 -26.63
N TYR A 174 -0.93 0.43 -26.24
CA TYR A 174 -0.78 1.71 -26.94
C TYR A 174 0.48 1.78 -27.81
N ASP A 175 1.41 0.83 -27.70
CA ASP A 175 2.51 0.58 -28.65
C ASP A 175 1.95 -0.09 -29.92
N VAL A 176 1.18 0.67 -30.71
CA VAL A 176 0.36 0.13 -31.81
C VAL A 176 1.25 -0.40 -32.94
N ASP A 177 2.40 0.23 -33.16
CA ASP A 177 3.36 -0.19 -34.19
C ASP A 177 4.25 -1.38 -33.75
N GLY A 178 4.20 -1.76 -32.47
CA GLY A 178 5.01 -2.82 -31.88
C GLY A 178 6.51 -2.51 -31.87
N GLY A 179 6.87 -1.22 -31.95
CA GLY A 179 8.24 -0.73 -31.96
C GLY A 179 8.92 -0.80 -30.59
N GLY A 180 8.17 -1.09 -29.52
CA GLY A 180 8.66 -1.12 -28.14
C GLY A 180 8.81 0.29 -27.54
N SER A 181 8.19 1.29 -28.15
CA SER A 181 8.34 2.70 -27.81
C SER A 181 7.09 3.49 -28.19
N LEU A 182 6.63 4.38 -27.33
CA LEU A 182 5.48 5.24 -27.61
C LEU A 182 5.94 6.58 -28.17
N ASP A 183 5.28 7.04 -29.24
CA ASP A 183 5.37 8.43 -29.67
C ASP A 183 4.55 9.37 -28.75
N GLU A 184 4.63 10.68 -28.99
CA GLU A 184 3.95 11.71 -28.17
C GLU A 184 2.42 11.52 -28.12
N ASN A 185 1.80 11.10 -29.23
CA ASN A 185 0.36 10.89 -29.30
C ASN A 185 -0.05 9.60 -28.58
N GLU A 186 0.67 8.51 -28.82
CA GLU A 186 0.44 7.22 -28.16
C GLU A 186 0.61 7.34 -26.64
N PHE A 187 1.63 8.09 -26.22
CA PHE A 187 1.87 8.40 -24.81
C PHE A 187 0.72 9.22 -24.21
N PHE A 188 0.22 10.23 -24.92
CA PHE A 188 -0.95 11.00 -24.46
C PHE A 188 -2.18 10.11 -24.26
N TYR A 189 -2.49 9.23 -25.21
CA TYR A 189 -3.63 8.34 -25.08
C TYR A 189 -3.46 7.32 -23.94
N LEU A 190 -2.23 6.85 -23.71
CA LEU A 190 -1.90 6.03 -22.55
C LEU A 190 -2.18 6.80 -21.24
N LEU A 191 -1.70 8.04 -21.11
CA LEU A 191 -1.92 8.85 -19.92
C LEU A 191 -3.41 9.18 -19.71
N ARG A 192 -4.16 9.46 -20.78
CA ARG A 192 -5.62 9.70 -20.74
C ARG A 192 -6.42 8.47 -20.33
N MET A 193 -5.92 7.27 -20.65
CA MET A 193 -6.51 6.02 -20.17
C MET A 193 -6.38 5.89 -18.65
N ILE A 194 -5.25 6.32 -18.10
CA ILE A 194 -4.99 6.35 -16.67
C ILE A 194 -5.81 7.46 -15.99
N ASP A 195 -5.63 8.73 -16.38
CA ASP A 195 -6.42 9.86 -15.88
C ASP A 195 -7.13 10.58 -17.02
N LYS A 196 -8.45 10.41 -17.11
CA LYS A 196 -9.29 11.06 -18.13
C LYS A 196 -9.31 12.59 -18.04
N ARG A 197 -8.71 13.20 -17.02
CA ARG A 197 -8.67 14.66 -16.83
C ARG A 197 -7.36 15.29 -17.31
N ILE A 198 -6.30 14.52 -17.56
CA ILE A 198 -5.00 15.10 -17.96
C ILE A 198 -5.12 15.92 -19.23
N SER A 199 -4.56 17.13 -19.25
CA SER A 199 -4.48 17.97 -20.44
C SER A 199 -3.34 17.56 -21.37
N GLU A 200 -3.41 17.98 -22.63
CA GLU A 200 -2.34 17.75 -23.61
C GLU A 200 -1.02 18.42 -23.16
N ASP A 201 -1.09 19.62 -22.61
CA ASP A 201 0.08 20.34 -22.07
C ASP A 201 0.76 19.58 -20.91
N GLU A 202 -0.03 19.01 -20.00
CA GLU A 202 0.50 18.18 -18.90
C GLU A 202 1.12 16.89 -19.41
N SER A 203 0.52 16.28 -20.43
CA SER A 203 1.06 15.08 -21.05
C SER A 203 2.40 15.37 -21.73
N ASN A 204 2.49 16.44 -22.50
CA ASN A 204 3.72 16.85 -23.18
C ASN A 204 4.82 17.18 -22.16
N TYR A 205 4.44 17.76 -21.02
CA TYR A 205 5.38 18.02 -19.92
C TYR A 205 5.96 16.71 -19.36
N VAL A 206 5.10 15.73 -19.07
CA VAL A 206 5.55 14.41 -18.60
C VAL A 206 6.36 13.68 -19.67
N PHE A 207 5.94 13.74 -20.94
CA PHE A 207 6.63 13.09 -22.06
C PHE A 207 8.09 13.56 -22.15
N ASN A 208 8.33 14.86 -22.16
CA ASN A 208 9.67 15.45 -22.24
C ASN A 208 10.59 15.09 -21.07
N VAL A 209 10.00 14.75 -19.92
CA VAL A 209 10.73 14.39 -18.72
C VAL A 209 10.99 12.89 -18.66
N VAL A 210 10.10 12.09 -19.22
CA VAL A 210 10.24 10.63 -19.33
C VAL A 210 11.17 10.22 -20.47
N ASP A 211 11.16 10.94 -21.59
CA ASP A 211 12.09 10.78 -22.70
C ASP A 211 13.50 11.26 -22.29
N SER A 212 14.20 10.38 -21.57
CA SER A 212 15.56 10.62 -21.09
C SER A 212 16.57 10.64 -22.24
N SER A 213 16.29 9.85 -23.29
CA SER A 213 17.13 9.72 -24.48
C SER A 213 17.06 10.93 -25.41
N LYS A 214 15.96 11.69 -25.33
CA LYS A 214 15.60 12.83 -26.19
C LYS A 214 15.42 12.45 -27.65
N ASP A 215 15.01 11.22 -27.92
CA ASP A 215 14.76 10.71 -29.27
C ASP A 215 13.30 10.91 -29.74
N LYS A 216 12.49 11.58 -28.92
CA LYS A 216 11.05 11.79 -29.10
C LYS A 216 10.24 10.50 -29.09
N LYS A 217 10.73 9.52 -28.35
CA LYS A 217 10.02 8.29 -28.05
C LYS A 217 10.20 7.95 -26.58
N VAL A 218 9.23 7.25 -26.02
CA VAL A 218 9.31 6.76 -24.64
C VAL A 218 9.32 5.25 -24.67
N THR A 219 10.42 4.65 -24.26
CA THR A 219 10.51 3.18 -24.10
C THR A 219 9.83 2.69 -22.83
N LEU A 220 9.48 1.40 -22.78
CA LEU A 220 8.93 0.80 -21.56
C LEU A 220 9.89 0.93 -20.37
N GLN A 221 11.21 0.90 -20.62
CA GLN A 221 12.22 1.05 -19.58
C GLN A 221 12.22 2.48 -19.02
N GLU A 222 12.18 3.50 -19.87
CA GLU A 222 12.09 4.90 -19.45
C GLU A 222 10.80 5.16 -18.69
N PHE A 223 9.68 4.69 -19.23
CA PHE A 223 8.39 4.84 -18.58
C PHE A 223 8.36 4.14 -17.22
N SER A 224 8.78 2.87 -17.15
CA SER A 224 8.81 2.12 -15.88
C SER A 224 9.79 2.72 -14.88
N THR A 225 10.91 3.28 -15.33
CA THR A 225 11.89 3.95 -14.44
C THR A 225 11.29 5.13 -13.68
N ILE A 226 10.29 5.80 -14.25
CA ILE A 226 9.63 6.91 -13.57
C ILE A 226 8.30 6.45 -12.95
N PHE A 227 7.48 5.72 -13.69
CA PHE A 227 6.14 5.36 -13.23
C PHE A 227 6.10 4.24 -12.20
N CYS A 228 7.03 3.29 -12.27
CA CYS A 228 7.09 2.14 -11.38
C CYS A 228 8.14 2.34 -10.27
N ASN A 229 9.22 3.07 -10.60
CA ASN A 229 10.40 3.15 -9.73
C ASN A 229 10.54 4.50 -9.01
N TYR A 230 9.80 5.55 -9.40
CA TYR A 230 9.80 6.83 -8.69
C TYR A 230 8.83 6.79 -7.50
N ASP A 231 9.34 7.05 -6.30
CA ASP A 231 8.50 7.23 -5.10
C ASP A 231 8.31 8.72 -4.84
N PHE A 232 7.10 9.24 -5.06
CA PHE A 232 6.75 10.63 -4.76
C PHE A 232 6.53 10.88 -3.26
N SER A 233 7.20 10.12 -2.39
CA SER A 233 7.10 10.33 -0.94
C SER A 233 7.90 11.55 -0.47
N ASP A 234 8.75 12.11 -1.34
CA ASP A 234 9.40 13.42 -1.23
C ASP A 234 8.44 14.58 -1.47
N ILE A 235 7.36 14.37 -2.24
CA ILE A 235 6.20 15.26 -2.24
C ILE A 235 5.46 14.99 -0.93
N GLU A 236 5.90 15.64 0.15
CA GLU A 236 5.20 15.60 1.41
C GLU A 236 3.80 16.19 1.25
N ASP A 237 2.81 15.32 1.04
CA ASP A 237 1.41 15.64 1.36
C ASP A 237 1.21 15.37 2.86
N ARG A 238 2.08 15.98 3.68
CA ARG A 238 2.02 15.85 5.14
C ARG A 238 0.64 16.30 5.61
N VAL A 239 0.11 17.37 5.02
CA VAL A 239 -1.24 17.86 5.25
C VAL A 239 -2.32 16.82 4.91
N GLY A 240 -2.29 16.22 3.73
CA GLY A 240 -3.23 15.16 3.35
C GLY A 240 -3.11 13.90 4.20
N ASN A 241 -1.90 13.57 4.67
CA ASN A 241 -1.67 12.48 5.62
C ASN A 241 -2.26 12.81 7.01
N ILE A 242 -2.08 14.03 7.52
CA ILE A 242 -2.68 14.50 8.79
C ILE A 242 -4.21 14.46 8.71
N ILE A 243 -4.78 14.90 7.59
CA ILE A 243 -6.22 14.83 7.32
C ILE A 243 -6.68 13.38 7.29
N THR A 244 -5.89 12.48 6.71
CA THR A 244 -6.19 11.04 6.67
C THR A 244 -6.15 10.42 8.06
N ASP A 245 -5.11 10.70 8.85
CA ASP A 245 -4.97 10.21 10.23
C ASP A 245 -6.12 10.72 11.12
N LEU A 246 -6.49 12.00 10.97
CA LEU A 246 -7.62 12.61 11.66
C LEU A 246 -8.93 11.90 11.30
N ARG A 247 -9.16 11.57 10.03
CA ARG A 247 -10.34 10.79 9.59
C ARG A 247 -10.38 9.38 10.19
N GLU A 248 -9.24 8.70 10.25
CA GLU A 248 -9.15 7.36 10.81
C GLU A 248 -9.44 7.36 12.32
N ILE A 249 -8.92 8.34 13.07
CA ILE A 249 -9.19 8.50 14.50
C ILE A 249 -10.68 8.76 14.77
N ILE A 250 -11.32 9.60 13.96
CA ILE A 250 -12.75 9.91 14.07
C ILE A 250 -13.59 8.64 13.84
N LYS A 251 -13.24 7.85 12.82
CA LYS A 251 -13.92 6.58 12.50
C LYS A 251 -13.70 5.52 13.57
N ALA A 252 -12.47 5.33 14.04
CA ALA A 252 -12.09 4.31 15.01
C ALA A 252 -12.73 4.55 16.39
N ASN A 253 -12.90 5.81 16.79
CA ASN A 253 -13.45 6.18 18.09
C ASN A 253 -14.95 6.56 18.05
N GLY A 254 -15.60 6.48 16.89
CA GLY A 254 -17.01 6.82 16.72
C GLY A 254 -17.34 8.27 17.09
N LEU A 255 -16.37 9.18 16.91
CA LEU A 255 -16.51 10.58 17.28
C LEU A 255 -17.48 11.28 16.32
N LYS A 256 -18.42 12.06 16.86
CA LYS A 256 -19.33 12.87 16.04
C LYS A 256 -18.62 14.18 15.65
N LEU A 257 -18.44 14.42 14.35
CA LEU A 257 -17.79 15.63 13.80
C LEU A 257 -18.33 16.92 14.41
N LYS A 258 -19.66 17.02 14.56
CA LYS A 258 -20.32 18.18 15.17
C LYS A 258 -19.93 18.40 16.64
N GLN A 259 -19.74 17.33 17.41
CA GLN A 259 -19.31 17.45 18.81
C GLN A 259 -17.83 17.80 18.90
N MET A 260 -17.01 17.24 18.01
CA MET A 260 -15.59 17.58 17.93
C MET A 260 -15.41 19.07 17.61
N PHE A 261 -16.08 19.58 16.59
CA PHE A 261 -16.02 20.99 16.19
C PHE A 261 -16.42 21.93 17.34
N VAL A 262 -17.57 21.68 17.97
CA VAL A 262 -18.08 22.50 19.10
C VAL A 262 -17.16 22.45 20.33
N ASN A 263 -16.41 21.38 20.53
CA ASN A 263 -15.49 21.29 21.68
C ASN A 263 -14.24 22.17 21.51
N PHE A 264 -13.88 22.54 20.28
CA PHE A 264 -12.69 23.35 19.98
C PHE A 264 -13.01 24.79 19.60
N ASP A 265 -14.26 25.07 19.20
CA ASP A 265 -14.85 26.42 19.08
C ASP A 265 -15.10 26.99 20.49
N THR A 266 -14.04 27.56 21.08
CA THR A 266 -14.01 28.00 22.48
C THR A 266 -14.75 29.31 22.68
N ASP A 267 -14.78 30.18 21.67
CA ASP A 267 -15.48 31.45 21.70
C ASP A 267 -16.95 31.36 21.23
N GLN A 268 -17.36 30.21 20.69
CA GLN A 268 -18.71 29.88 20.21
C GLN A 268 -19.15 30.73 19.02
N TYR A 269 -18.21 31.19 18.19
CA TYR A 269 -18.52 31.93 16.97
C TYR A 269 -19.14 31.05 15.88
N GLY A 270 -19.08 29.71 16.03
CA GLY A 270 -19.56 28.76 15.03
C GLY A 270 -18.56 28.49 13.91
N THR A 271 -17.32 28.94 14.08
CA THR A 271 -16.18 28.79 13.19
C THR A 271 -14.94 28.48 14.02
N LEU A 272 -13.95 27.77 13.47
CA LEU A 272 -12.65 27.60 14.14
C LEU A 272 -11.67 28.64 13.62
N ASP A 273 -11.11 29.42 14.53
CA ASP A 273 -9.97 30.28 14.19
C ASP A 273 -8.66 29.46 14.09
N LYS A 274 -7.57 30.12 13.72
CA LYS A 274 -6.26 29.47 13.55
C LYS A 274 -5.73 28.81 14.84
N LEU A 275 -5.96 29.42 16.00
CA LEU A 275 -5.48 28.93 17.28
C LEU A 275 -6.33 27.74 17.76
N GLU A 276 -7.64 27.81 17.57
CA GLU A 276 -8.60 26.74 17.86
C GLU A 276 -8.37 25.52 16.97
N PHE A 277 -8.14 25.73 15.68
CA PHE A 277 -7.76 24.68 14.74
C PHE A 277 -6.41 24.05 15.07
N GLU A 278 -5.41 24.85 15.45
CA GLU A 278 -4.10 24.37 15.90
C GLU A 278 -4.24 23.45 17.12
N ASN A 279 -5.05 23.83 18.11
CA ASN A 279 -5.32 23.02 19.29
C ASN A 279 -6.00 21.69 18.94
N LEU A 280 -6.92 21.69 17.98
CA LEU A 280 -7.57 20.48 17.47
C LEU A 280 -6.57 19.54 16.79
N ILE A 281 -5.73 20.06 15.90
CA ILE A 281 -4.78 19.25 15.11
C ILE A 281 -3.66 18.71 15.99
N LYS A 282 -3.17 19.47 16.98
CA LYS A 282 -2.12 19.03 17.90
C LYS A 282 -2.52 17.88 18.82
N ILE A 283 -3.81 17.63 19.01
CA ILE A 283 -4.28 16.43 19.73
C ILE A 283 -3.99 15.16 18.93
N VAL A 284 -4.08 15.25 17.59
CA VAL A 284 -3.83 14.12 16.68
C VAL A 284 -2.35 14.02 16.30
N ALA A 285 -1.70 15.15 16.07
CA ALA A 285 -0.30 15.22 15.63
C ALA A 285 0.48 16.26 16.47
N PRO A 286 0.89 15.91 17.71
CA PRO A 286 1.51 16.84 18.66
C PRO A 286 2.86 17.39 18.22
N ALA A 287 3.52 16.73 17.27
CA ALA A 287 4.87 17.06 16.80
C ALA A 287 4.88 17.99 15.57
N LEU A 288 3.71 18.47 15.11
CA LEU A 288 3.61 19.36 13.95
C LEU A 288 4.27 20.71 14.19
N LYS A 289 4.97 21.20 13.16
CA LYS A 289 5.53 22.56 13.13
C LYS A 289 4.48 23.56 12.65
N ASN A 290 4.69 24.83 12.99
CA ASN A 290 3.73 25.90 12.71
C ASN A 290 3.49 26.10 11.20
N ASP A 291 4.52 25.95 10.37
CA ASP A 291 4.40 26.02 8.91
C ASP A 291 3.53 24.89 8.32
N GLU A 292 3.49 23.74 8.97
CA GLU A 292 2.67 22.60 8.57
C GLU A 292 1.21 22.76 9.03
N ILE A 293 1.01 23.38 10.20
CA ILE A 293 -0.32 23.74 10.71
C ILE A 293 -0.97 24.79 9.82
N ASP A 294 -0.19 25.76 9.36
CA ASP A 294 -0.63 26.80 8.42
C ASP A 294 -1.11 26.19 7.10
N GLN A 295 -0.34 25.24 6.54
CA GLN A 295 -0.75 24.52 5.34
C GLN A 295 -1.98 23.63 5.55
N CYS A 296 -2.16 23.07 6.77
CA CYS A 296 -3.39 22.36 7.12
C CYS A 296 -4.58 23.31 7.17
N PHE A 297 -4.41 24.46 7.80
CA PHE A 297 -5.45 25.48 7.91
C PHE A 297 -5.94 25.92 6.52
N ASP A 298 -5.01 26.21 5.61
CA ASP A 298 -5.29 26.62 4.22
C ASP A 298 -6.07 25.57 3.42
N GLN A 299 -5.97 24.27 3.77
CA GLN A 299 -6.76 23.21 3.11
C GLN A 299 -8.19 23.09 3.63
N PHE A 300 -8.42 23.50 4.88
CA PHE A 300 -9.75 23.54 5.48
C PHE A 300 -10.47 24.84 5.14
N ASP A 301 -9.77 25.97 5.12
CA ASP A 301 -10.30 27.30 4.77
C ASP A 301 -10.44 27.46 3.25
N ILE A 302 -11.52 26.88 2.70
CA ILE A 302 -11.79 26.85 1.25
C ILE A 302 -12.05 28.27 0.72
N ASN A 303 -12.80 29.08 1.47
CA ASN A 303 -13.21 30.40 1.04
C ASN A 303 -12.15 31.50 1.34
N LYS A 304 -11.10 31.16 2.10
CA LYS A 304 -9.99 32.03 2.50
C LYS A 304 -10.42 33.22 3.35
N ASP A 305 -11.44 33.04 4.19
CA ASP A 305 -11.94 34.08 5.09
C ASP A 305 -11.17 34.17 6.41
N GLY A 306 -10.20 33.27 6.63
CA GLY A 306 -9.37 33.22 7.82
C GLY A 306 -10.00 32.46 8.99
N ASN A 307 -11.15 31.83 8.78
CA ASN A 307 -11.83 30.94 9.72
C ASN A 307 -12.31 29.67 9.01
N ILE A 308 -12.46 28.58 9.75
CA ILE A 308 -12.95 27.32 9.21
C ILE A 308 -14.40 27.12 9.67
N SER A 309 -15.35 27.20 8.76
CA SER A 309 -16.75 26.88 9.07
C SER A 309 -16.98 25.39 9.28
N PHE A 310 -18.09 25.02 9.93
CA PHE A 310 -18.43 23.60 10.10
C PHE A 310 -18.58 22.86 8.76
N ASP A 311 -19.10 23.53 7.73
CA ASP A 311 -19.26 22.94 6.40
C ASP A 311 -17.93 22.73 5.69
N GLU A 312 -16.98 23.65 5.84
CA GLU A 312 -15.60 23.51 5.38
C GLU A 312 -14.86 22.38 6.12
N PHE A 313 -15.00 22.32 7.43
CA PHE A 313 -14.45 21.27 8.27
C PHE A 313 -14.98 19.89 7.88
N VAL A 314 -16.30 19.77 7.66
CA VAL A 314 -16.92 18.54 7.18
C VAL A 314 -16.45 18.23 5.78
N LYS A 315 -16.43 19.18 4.84
CA LYS A 315 -15.94 18.94 3.47
C LYS A 315 -14.51 18.38 3.51
N ALA A 316 -13.58 19.06 4.16
CA ALA A 316 -12.18 18.65 4.27
C ALA A 316 -12.01 17.25 4.89
N LEU A 317 -12.86 16.85 5.83
CA LEU A 317 -12.81 15.52 6.48
C LEU A 317 -13.66 14.43 5.82
N THR A 318 -14.61 14.79 4.97
CA THR A 318 -15.50 13.86 4.27
C THR A 318 -15.21 13.72 2.79
N VAL A 319 -14.18 14.41 2.25
CA VAL A 319 -13.68 14.12 0.90
C VAL A 319 -13.13 12.69 0.82
N GLN A 320 -14.02 11.73 0.57
CA GLN A 320 -13.76 10.58 -0.27
C GLN A 320 -14.48 10.81 -1.60
N GLU A 321 -13.71 10.71 -2.69
CA GLU A 321 -14.17 10.35 -4.04
C GLU A 321 -14.96 11.42 -4.82
N GLU A 322 -14.25 12.38 -5.42
CA GLU A 322 -14.64 12.82 -6.78
C GLU A 322 -14.34 11.66 -7.74
N GLY A 323 -15.26 10.71 -7.76
CA GLY A 323 -15.18 9.47 -8.52
C GLY A 323 -16.21 8.47 -8.00
N ASN A 324 -17.46 8.62 -8.46
CA ASN A 324 -18.65 7.83 -8.15
C ASN A 324 -19.33 8.11 -6.78
N ASN A 325 -20.12 9.17 -6.76
CA ASN A 325 -21.38 9.20 -6.00
C ASN A 325 -22.35 8.14 -6.56
N ASP A 326 -22.02 6.87 -6.34
CA ASP A 326 -22.99 5.81 -6.54
C ASP A 326 -23.36 5.23 -5.17
N LEU A 327 -24.51 5.70 -4.67
CA LEU A 327 -25.14 5.27 -3.43
C LEU A 327 -25.23 3.74 -3.33
N SER A 328 -25.22 3.05 -4.47
CA SER A 328 -25.23 1.59 -4.59
C SER A 328 -23.92 0.91 -4.17
N VAL A 329 -22.75 1.52 -4.42
CA VAL A 329 -21.43 0.98 -4.04
C VAL A 329 -21.25 1.03 -2.52
N GLN A 330 -21.75 2.09 -1.87
CA GLN A 330 -21.73 2.21 -0.41
C GLN A 330 -22.65 1.18 0.26
N LYS A 331 -23.84 0.93 -0.31
CA LYS A 331 -24.73 -0.14 0.14
C LYS A 331 -24.11 -1.52 -0.05
N ALA A 332 -23.47 -1.77 -1.19
CA ALA A 332 -22.76 -3.03 -1.46
C ALA A 332 -21.62 -3.27 -0.44
N LYS A 333 -20.78 -2.27 -0.17
CA LYS A 333 -19.73 -2.35 0.87
C LYS A 333 -20.30 -2.66 2.26
N LYS A 334 -21.44 -2.06 2.62
CA LYS A 334 -22.14 -2.33 3.89
C LYS A 334 -22.61 -3.77 3.99
N ILE A 335 -23.25 -4.29 2.93
CA ILE A 335 -23.74 -5.68 2.85
C ILE A 335 -22.59 -6.68 3.05
N ILE A 336 -21.45 -6.43 2.41
CA ILE A 336 -20.25 -7.29 2.53
C ILE A 336 -19.74 -7.33 3.97
N GLY A 337 -19.72 -6.18 4.65
CA GLY A 337 -19.35 -6.08 6.06
C GLY A 337 -20.27 -6.90 6.97
N GLU A 338 -21.58 -6.86 6.72
CA GLU A 338 -22.58 -7.62 7.49
C GLU A 338 -22.50 -9.13 7.25
N LEU A 339 -22.25 -9.54 6.00
CA LEU A 339 -22.02 -10.94 5.61
C LEU A 339 -20.87 -11.57 6.40
N ARG A 340 -19.74 -10.84 6.48
CA ARG A 340 -18.54 -11.28 7.19
C ARG A 340 -18.73 -11.32 8.69
N LYS A 341 -19.36 -10.28 9.25
CA LYS A 341 -19.69 -10.22 10.67
C LYS A 341 -20.53 -11.43 11.06
N THR A 342 -21.52 -11.78 10.24
CA THR A 342 -22.40 -12.93 10.45
C THR A 342 -21.63 -14.25 10.38
N CYS A 343 -20.76 -14.44 9.38
CA CYS A 343 -19.94 -15.65 9.26
C CYS A 343 -19.00 -15.82 10.47
N LYS A 344 -18.33 -14.73 10.88
CA LYS A 344 -17.40 -14.72 12.02
C LYS A 344 -18.11 -14.99 13.35
N GLN A 345 -19.28 -14.38 13.58
CA GLN A 345 -20.06 -14.58 14.81
C GLN A 345 -20.59 -16.01 14.96
N ASN A 346 -20.87 -16.68 13.85
CA ASN A 346 -21.41 -18.04 13.84
C ASN A 346 -20.36 -19.12 13.57
N ASN A 347 -19.07 -18.74 13.52
CA ASN A 347 -17.94 -19.63 13.19
C ASN A 347 -18.15 -20.42 11.87
N ILE A 348 -18.75 -19.77 10.88
CA ILE A 348 -19.08 -20.38 9.57
C ILE A 348 -17.94 -20.08 8.59
N ASP A 349 -17.36 -21.14 8.05
CA ASP A 349 -16.33 -21.05 7.00
C ASP A 349 -16.93 -20.55 5.68
N THR A 350 -16.35 -19.47 5.13
CA THR A 350 -16.78 -18.87 3.85
C THR A 350 -16.61 -19.82 2.68
N HIS A 351 -15.66 -20.76 2.75
CA HIS A 351 -15.47 -21.83 1.76
C HIS A 351 -16.64 -22.82 1.78
N ILE A 352 -17.23 -23.10 2.94
CA ILE A 352 -18.42 -23.97 3.06
C ILE A 352 -19.64 -23.28 2.47
N ILE A 353 -19.82 -21.98 2.74
CA ILE A 353 -20.93 -21.18 2.18
C ILE A 353 -20.85 -21.16 0.65
N PHE A 354 -19.68 -20.82 0.11
CA PHE A 354 -19.45 -20.74 -1.32
C PHE A 354 -19.78 -22.08 -2.01
N ASN A 355 -19.20 -23.19 -1.52
CA ASN A 355 -19.42 -24.52 -2.10
C ASN A 355 -20.85 -25.04 -1.97
N ASN A 356 -21.57 -24.65 -0.91
CA ASN A 356 -22.98 -25.04 -0.74
C ASN A 356 -23.89 -24.31 -1.73
N ILE A 357 -23.55 -23.08 -2.11
CA ILE A 357 -24.35 -22.25 -3.01
C ILE A 357 -24.10 -22.64 -4.47
N THR A 358 -22.85 -22.90 -4.85
CA THR A 358 -22.49 -23.37 -6.20
C THR A 358 -22.82 -24.85 -6.45
N LYS A 359 -23.39 -25.54 -5.45
CA LYS A 359 -23.80 -26.96 -5.49
C LYS A 359 -22.69 -27.93 -5.88
N LYS A 360 -21.42 -27.59 -5.61
CA LYS A 360 -20.20 -28.39 -5.90
C LYS A 360 -19.97 -28.77 -7.38
N LYS A 361 -20.80 -28.29 -8.32
CA LYS A 361 -20.65 -28.61 -9.75
C LYS A 361 -20.03 -27.47 -10.55
N GLU A 362 -20.13 -26.25 -10.08
CA GLU A 362 -19.57 -25.07 -10.72
C GLU A 362 -18.62 -24.35 -9.74
N PRO A 363 -17.38 -24.01 -10.14
CA PRO A 363 -16.40 -23.39 -9.23
C PRO A 363 -16.62 -21.87 -9.06
N PHE A 364 -17.79 -21.34 -9.42
CA PHE A 364 -18.11 -19.92 -9.46
C PHE A 364 -19.57 -19.65 -9.08
N LEU A 365 -19.84 -18.46 -8.55
CA LEU A 365 -21.19 -17.92 -8.34
C LEU A 365 -21.64 -17.17 -9.59
N ASP A 366 -22.79 -17.56 -10.13
CA ASP A 366 -23.52 -16.73 -11.09
C ASP A 366 -24.31 -15.61 -10.37
N VAL A 367 -24.82 -14.64 -11.14
CA VAL A 367 -25.60 -13.50 -10.62
C VAL A 367 -26.79 -13.95 -9.76
N GLY A 368 -27.50 -15.02 -10.15
CA GLY A 368 -28.66 -15.52 -9.42
C GLY A 368 -28.31 -16.27 -8.14
N GLN A 369 -27.14 -16.91 -8.08
CA GLN A 369 -26.58 -17.54 -6.90
C GLN A 369 -26.06 -16.49 -5.90
N PHE A 370 -25.37 -15.47 -6.41
CA PHE A 370 -24.94 -14.33 -5.64
C PHE A 370 -26.13 -13.55 -5.06
N GLU A 371 -27.21 -13.36 -5.83
CA GLU A 371 -28.46 -12.77 -5.34
C GLU A 371 -29.05 -13.49 -4.13
N LYS A 372 -29.10 -14.83 -4.19
CA LYS A 372 -29.60 -15.63 -3.07
C LYS A 372 -28.75 -15.45 -1.83
N LEU A 373 -27.43 -15.35 -1.98
CA LEU A 373 -26.53 -15.10 -0.87
C LEU A 373 -26.79 -13.73 -0.23
N ILE A 374 -26.87 -12.68 -1.05
CA ILE A 374 -27.04 -11.31 -0.56
C ILE A 374 -28.41 -11.11 0.10
N LYS A 375 -29.47 -11.74 -0.44
CA LYS A 375 -30.82 -11.70 0.14
C LYS A 375 -30.96 -12.37 1.51
N ILE A 376 -29.98 -13.17 1.94
CA ILE A 376 -29.93 -13.69 3.32
C ILE A 376 -29.66 -12.57 4.32
N ILE A 377 -28.92 -11.53 3.90
CA ILE A 377 -28.48 -10.40 4.73
C ILE A 377 -29.45 -9.24 4.57
N ASP A 378 -29.75 -8.88 3.32
CA ASP A 378 -30.67 -7.81 2.97
C ASP A 378 -31.75 -8.33 2.02
N LYS A 379 -32.90 -8.68 2.60
CA LYS A 379 -34.06 -9.18 1.85
C LYS A 379 -34.64 -8.17 0.87
N ASN A 380 -34.35 -6.88 1.05
CA ASN A 380 -34.94 -5.77 0.30
C ASN A 380 -33.96 -5.13 -0.68
N ILE A 381 -32.80 -5.75 -0.94
CA ILE A 381 -31.82 -5.22 -1.90
C ILE A 381 -32.46 -5.01 -3.29
N SER A 382 -32.21 -3.85 -3.88
CA SER A 382 -32.70 -3.54 -5.23
C SER A 382 -31.90 -4.29 -6.30
N SER A 383 -32.49 -4.53 -7.48
CA SER A 383 -31.80 -5.21 -8.58
C SER A 383 -30.59 -4.44 -9.09
N GLU A 384 -30.59 -3.10 -8.96
CA GLU A 384 -29.47 -2.25 -9.34
C GLU A 384 -28.33 -2.35 -8.32
N ASP A 385 -28.65 -2.25 -7.02
CA ASP A 385 -27.68 -2.42 -5.93
C ASP A 385 -27.05 -3.82 -5.97
N LEU A 386 -27.81 -4.85 -6.37
CA LEU A 386 -27.32 -6.21 -6.55
C LEU A 386 -26.31 -6.32 -7.70
N LYS A 387 -26.60 -5.73 -8.87
CA LYS A 387 -25.68 -5.74 -10.01
C LYS A 387 -24.37 -5.02 -9.67
N ASN A 388 -24.47 -3.90 -8.96
CA ASN A 388 -23.31 -3.13 -8.54
C ASN A 388 -22.52 -3.86 -7.44
N ALA A 389 -23.19 -4.61 -6.57
CA ALA A 389 -22.50 -5.52 -5.66
C ALA A 389 -21.80 -6.65 -6.43
N PHE A 390 -22.44 -7.25 -7.43
CA PHE A 390 -21.87 -8.33 -8.23
C PHE A 390 -20.60 -7.87 -8.99
N SER A 391 -20.64 -6.70 -9.62
CA SER A 391 -19.48 -6.16 -10.35
C SER A 391 -18.28 -5.81 -9.47
N LEU A 392 -18.49 -5.60 -8.16
CA LEU A 392 -17.38 -5.43 -7.21
C LEU A 392 -16.66 -6.74 -6.88
N PHE A 393 -17.36 -7.88 -7.01
CA PHE A 393 -16.79 -9.20 -6.79
C PHE A 393 -16.24 -9.80 -8.09
N ASP A 394 -16.88 -9.54 -9.23
CA ASP A 394 -16.46 -10.00 -10.57
C ASP A 394 -15.30 -9.12 -11.09
N VAL A 395 -14.11 -9.30 -10.51
CA VAL A 395 -12.93 -8.47 -10.77
C VAL A 395 -12.46 -8.59 -12.23
N ASN A 396 -12.62 -9.78 -12.81
CA ASN A 396 -12.19 -10.06 -14.18
C ASN A 396 -13.27 -9.72 -15.24
N ASN A 397 -14.48 -9.33 -14.80
CA ASN A 397 -15.66 -9.02 -15.62
C ASN A 397 -16.09 -10.18 -16.54
N ASP A 398 -15.94 -11.43 -16.09
CA ASP A 398 -16.34 -12.62 -16.84
C ASP A 398 -17.81 -13.03 -16.61
N GLY A 399 -18.53 -12.27 -15.78
CA GLY A 399 -19.92 -12.49 -15.43
C GLY A 399 -20.11 -13.54 -14.33
N LYS A 400 -19.03 -13.94 -13.65
CA LYS A 400 -19.00 -14.96 -12.60
C LYS A 400 -18.10 -14.48 -11.46
N ILE A 401 -18.27 -15.10 -10.29
CA ILE A 401 -17.45 -14.81 -9.11
C ILE A 401 -16.83 -16.12 -8.64
N ASP A 402 -15.54 -16.29 -8.85
CA ASP A 402 -14.79 -17.43 -8.32
C ASP A 402 -14.53 -17.31 -6.80
N TYR A 403 -13.96 -18.35 -6.19
CA TYR A 403 -13.73 -18.33 -4.73
C TYR A 403 -12.69 -17.27 -4.31
N ASN A 404 -11.72 -16.95 -5.17
CA ASN A 404 -10.72 -15.93 -4.88
C ASN A 404 -11.35 -14.55 -4.90
N GLU A 405 -12.13 -14.26 -5.95
CA GLU A 405 -12.96 -13.07 -6.10
C GLU A 405 -13.93 -12.91 -4.93
N PHE A 406 -14.61 -13.99 -4.53
CA PHE A 406 -15.47 -14.03 -3.35
C PHE A 406 -14.76 -13.69 -2.04
N ASN A 407 -13.49 -14.08 -1.91
CA ASN A 407 -12.72 -13.92 -0.68
C ASN A 407 -11.93 -12.59 -0.62
N GLN A 408 -11.75 -11.90 -1.76
CA GLN A 408 -10.83 -10.77 -1.90
C GLN A 408 -11.24 -9.47 -1.19
N ILE A 409 -12.52 -9.25 -0.84
CA ILE A 409 -12.97 -7.90 -0.43
C ILE A 409 -12.74 -7.62 1.06
N HIS A 410 -11.49 -7.38 1.50
CA HIS A 410 -11.11 -6.46 2.61
C HIS A 410 -10.66 -6.99 4.00
N ILE A 411 -10.06 -8.18 4.10
CA ILE A 411 -9.10 -8.47 5.21
C ILE A 411 -7.66 -8.64 4.67
N PHE A 412 -7.51 -8.75 3.35
CA PHE A 412 -6.21 -8.93 2.71
C PHE A 412 -5.64 -7.65 2.07
N GLU A 413 -6.46 -6.66 1.67
CA GLU A 413 -5.94 -5.53 0.89
C GLU A 413 -5.03 -4.55 1.65
N LEU A 414 -5.26 -4.26 2.93
CA LEU A 414 -4.44 -3.28 3.65
C LEU A 414 -3.04 -3.84 4.02
N PHE A 415 -2.95 -5.15 4.26
CA PHE A 415 -1.67 -5.80 4.55
C PHE A 415 -0.95 -6.28 3.28
N TYR A 416 -1.65 -6.82 2.28
CA TYR A 416 -1.02 -7.39 1.08
C TYR A 416 -0.55 -6.33 0.08
N ARG A 417 -1.27 -5.19 -0.07
CA ARG A 417 -0.79 -4.03 -0.88
C ARG A 417 0.46 -3.39 -0.28
N GLN A 418 0.68 -3.54 1.03
CA GLN A 418 1.82 -2.96 1.75
C GLN A 418 3.17 -3.63 1.37
N TYR A 419 3.12 -4.90 0.95
CA TYR A 419 4.28 -5.75 0.70
C TYR A 419 4.54 -6.07 -0.78
N GLN A 420 3.61 -5.75 -1.69
CA GLN A 420 3.69 -6.11 -3.12
C GLN A 420 4.61 -5.25 -4.00
N ILE A 421 5.25 -4.18 -3.51
CA ILE A 421 5.87 -3.21 -4.42
C ILE A 421 7.31 -3.57 -4.88
N LEU A 422 7.89 -4.67 -4.38
CA LEU A 422 9.17 -5.17 -4.93
C LEU A 422 9.00 -6.08 -6.17
N TYR A 423 7.78 -6.36 -6.60
CA TYR A 423 7.50 -7.32 -7.67
C TYR A 423 7.79 -6.81 -9.10
N GLN A 424 8.16 -5.53 -9.26
CA GLN A 424 8.60 -5.00 -10.56
C GLN A 424 10.12 -5.12 -10.80
N TYR A 425 10.86 -5.69 -9.84
CA TYR A 425 12.33 -5.81 -9.90
C TYR A 425 12.86 -7.26 -9.84
N SER A 426 11.99 -8.26 -9.74
CA SER A 426 12.32 -9.69 -9.80
C SER A 426 11.78 -10.32 -11.07
#